data_AF-R5MQQ3-F1
#
_entry.id   AF-R5MQQ3-F1
#
_cell.length_a   1.000
_cell.length_b   1.000
_cell.length_c   1.000
_cell.angle_alpha   90.00
_cell.angle_beta   90.00
_cell.angle_gamma   90.00
#
_symmetry.space_group_name_H-M   'P 1'
#
loop_
_entity.id
_entity.type
_entity.pdbx_description
1 polymer ?
#
loop_
_entity_poly.entity_id
_entity_poly.type
_entity_poly.pdbx_seq_one_letter_code
_entity_poly.pdbx_strand_id
1 'polypeptide(L)'
;MKAINYIFLSVATCFTLNSCELLQPDDIINPNVDENTFLNSANAMQAWVNGTNSSFAESIGSYCELMEIMSDNYFNNYSQSSKVFDIPKILYTDLDVTNLQRYIGTMRESADYGINVVAPVDAKTKKSDLFNLYYIKAYSYILAGEYFRALPDEDGGDVKTWDVQLKTAVEVLDKALEYVETDEDRAFIHTLKARVYYRLGDEPNAVNESQTALSFSGDFVKQVQFDGVNNILNSIQTATWGTWFQPLPRLDFLDPKYFKLTSTEERPINIGKAEEDYLILAEAALADNDIDGAKDYMKQLLTLVKSRPVQTDLNDQLEGRFNGGYKHYPNSSEYVVAASEGEEYRSGLVLDRQAPHLISVPYISGTSVSEAMINETSGVDETLELLYLMRQEIFFAEGRRVADLGIKLPVCEVEAANTPSAKPYMEALIPSFIPLNQGMDDFTMDETTKKVTIRYNMNKVIVENKSSEYVVPFFN
;
A
#
# COMPACT_ATOMS: atom_id res chain seq x y z
N MET A 1 -4.65 -10.87 85.17
CA MET A 1 -6.03 -10.57 85.58
C MET A 1 -6.79 -10.24 84.30
N LYS A 2 -7.87 -11.00 84.04
CA LYS A 2 -9.03 -10.78 83.13
C LYS A 2 -8.99 -9.60 82.14
N ALA A 3 -9.48 -9.63 80.89
CA ALA A 3 -10.13 -10.63 80.03
C ALA A 3 -10.66 -9.84 78.79
N ILE A 4 -10.55 -10.42 77.58
CA ILE A 4 -11.67 -10.60 76.59
C ILE A 4 -12.31 -9.32 75.97
N ASN A 5 -12.30 -9.02 74.65
CA ASN A 5 -12.87 -9.66 73.43
C ASN A 5 -12.28 -8.96 72.16
N TYR A 6 -11.77 -9.59 71.09
CA TYR A 6 -12.37 -10.39 69.99
C TYR A 6 -12.99 -9.60 68.78
N ILE A 7 -12.44 -9.92 67.59
CA ILE A 7 -13.09 -10.19 66.27
C ILE A 7 -13.06 -9.13 65.13
N PHE A 8 -12.34 -9.52 64.05
CA PHE A 8 -12.54 -9.37 62.57
C PHE A 8 -12.85 -7.97 61.96
N LEU A 9 -12.28 -7.54 60.82
CA LEU A 9 -12.35 -8.11 59.47
C LEU A 9 -11.33 -7.39 58.52
N SER A 10 -10.75 -8.12 57.55
CA SER A 10 -10.26 -7.78 56.18
C SER A 10 -10.13 -6.29 55.75
N VAL A 11 -9.11 -5.87 54.99
CA VAL A 11 -9.01 -6.10 53.53
C VAL A 11 -7.57 -5.83 53.04
N ALA A 12 -7.13 -6.66 52.09
CA ALA A 12 -5.92 -6.52 51.30
C ALA A 12 -5.91 -5.23 50.47
N THR A 13 -4.77 -4.55 50.41
CA THR A 13 -4.52 -3.56 49.36
C THR A 13 -3.27 -3.97 48.59
N CYS A 14 -3.52 -4.29 47.33
CA CYS A 14 -2.57 -4.72 46.32
C CYS A 14 -1.42 -3.74 46.14
N PHE A 15 -0.23 -4.30 45.96
CA PHE A 15 0.79 -3.71 45.12
C PHE A 15 0.26 -3.63 43.69
N THR A 16 0.00 -2.41 43.20
CA THR A 16 0.00 -2.08 41.77
C THR A 16 1.00 -0.95 41.60
N LEU A 17 2.25 -1.32 41.36
CA LEU A 17 3.27 -0.42 40.86
C LEU A 17 2.98 -0.21 39.37
N ASN A 18 2.42 0.95 39.04
CA ASN A 18 2.43 1.49 37.68
C ASN A 18 3.89 1.78 37.29
N SER A 19 4.50 0.87 36.54
CA SER A 19 5.84 1.06 35.98
C SER A 19 5.76 1.82 34.66
N CYS A 20 5.30 3.07 34.69
CA CYS A 20 5.53 4.04 33.60
C CYS A 20 5.41 5.53 34.02
N GLU A 21 5.50 5.84 35.32
CA GLU A 21 5.62 7.23 35.83
C GLU A 21 7.04 7.55 36.36
N LEU A 22 8.06 6.85 35.87
CA LEU A 22 9.44 7.25 36.15
C LEU A 22 9.96 8.20 35.07
N LEU A 23 9.80 9.50 35.38
CA LEU A 23 10.51 10.66 34.81
C LEU A 23 9.99 11.19 33.45
N GLN A 24 8.72 11.62 33.40
CA GLN A 24 8.47 12.87 32.67
C GLN A 24 8.91 14.01 33.59
N PRO A 25 9.87 14.87 33.19
CA PRO A 25 10.09 16.10 33.91
C PRO A 25 8.87 17.00 33.64
N ASP A 26 7.95 17.09 34.60
CA ASP A 26 6.70 17.88 34.51
C ASP A 26 6.92 19.40 34.34
N ASP A 27 8.17 19.89 34.22
CA ASP A 27 8.50 21.32 34.27
C ASP A 27 9.72 21.71 33.41
N ILE A 28 9.90 21.14 32.22
CA ILE A 28 10.79 21.76 31.20
C ILE A 28 9.93 22.30 30.06
N ILE A 29 9.15 23.34 30.35
CA ILE A 29 8.57 24.20 29.31
C ILE A 29 9.71 25.08 28.81
N ASN A 30 10.18 24.85 27.57
CA ASN A 30 11.05 25.82 26.92
C ASN A 30 10.22 27.09 26.64
N PRO A 31 10.48 28.23 27.31
CA PRO A 31 9.65 29.43 27.17
C PRO A 31 9.71 30.06 25.76
N ASN A 32 10.52 29.50 24.85
CA ASN A 32 10.63 29.93 23.46
C ASN A 32 10.03 28.93 22.46
N VAL A 33 9.52 27.77 22.91
CA VAL A 33 8.97 26.70 22.05
C VAL A 33 7.81 26.03 22.77
N ASP A 34 6.69 26.75 22.92
CA ASP A 34 5.40 26.17 23.32
C ASP A 34 4.39 26.26 22.16
N GLU A 35 3.27 25.56 22.28
CA GLU A 35 2.22 25.50 21.26
C GLU A 35 1.71 26.90 20.87
N ASN A 36 1.52 27.77 21.87
CA ASN A 36 1.11 29.15 21.66
C ASN A 36 2.15 29.92 20.82
N THR A 37 3.44 29.73 21.09
CA THR A 37 4.52 30.36 20.33
C THR A 37 4.55 29.84 18.89
N PHE A 38 4.34 28.54 18.67
CA PHE A 38 4.23 27.95 17.34
C PHE A 38 3.04 28.51 16.55
N LEU A 39 1.84 28.50 17.14
CA LEU A 39 0.60 28.97 16.49
C LEU A 39 0.65 30.46 16.13
N ASN A 40 1.44 31.26 16.87
CA ASN A 40 1.66 32.67 16.58
C ASN A 40 2.90 32.94 15.70
N SER A 41 3.59 31.90 15.22
CA SER A 41 4.75 32.06 14.36
C SER A 41 4.36 32.43 12.92
N ALA A 42 5.27 33.09 12.21
CA ALA A 42 5.05 33.37 10.79
C ALA A 42 5.13 32.06 9.99
N ASN A 43 4.03 31.71 9.32
CA ASN A 43 3.87 30.52 8.47
C ASN A 43 3.70 29.20 9.25
N ALA A 44 3.02 29.24 10.39
CA ALA A 44 2.68 28.05 11.19
C ALA A 44 2.02 26.94 10.34
N MET A 45 1.08 27.30 9.45
CA MET A 45 0.40 26.35 8.57
C MET A 45 1.36 25.68 7.60
N GLN A 46 2.27 26.44 6.98
CA GLN A 46 3.26 25.88 6.07
C GLN A 46 4.20 24.90 6.77
N ALA A 47 4.68 25.26 7.96
CA ALA A 47 5.52 24.38 8.76
C ALA A 47 4.79 23.09 9.16
N TRP A 48 3.51 23.21 9.54
CA TRP A 48 2.66 22.07 9.90
C TRP A 48 2.40 21.14 8.73
N VAL A 49 2.03 21.69 7.56
CA VAL A 49 1.81 20.91 6.33
C VAL A 49 3.09 20.21 5.91
N ASN A 50 4.26 20.84 6.03
CA ASN A 50 5.54 20.19 5.73
C ASN A 50 5.81 19.00 6.67
N GLY A 51 5.60 19.16 7.98
CA GLY A 51 5.74 18.07 8.95
C GLY A 51 4.74 16.93 8.72
N THR A 52 3.50 17.27 8.35
CA THR A 52 2.47 16.28 8.00
C THR A 52 2.83 15.51 6.74
N ASN A 53 3.33 16.18 5.69
CA ASN A 53 3.81 15.52 4.47
C ASN A 53 5.04 14.63 4.71
N SER A 54 5.95 15.05 5.60
CA SER A 54 7.08 14.21 6.01
C SER A 54 6.63 12.91 6.65
N SER A 55 5.71 12.99 7.61
CA SER A 55 5.13 11.82 8.29
C SER A 55 4.34 10.95 7.31
N PHE A 56 3.62 11.58 6.38
CA PHE A 56 2.90 10.88 5.32
C PHE A 56 3.85 10.11 4.38
N ALA A 57 4.98 10.72 3.98
CA ALA A 57 5.99 10.06 3.15
C ALA A 57 6.58 8.82 3.82
N GLU A 58 7.01 8.93 5.07
CA GLU A 58 7.54 7.79 5.84
C GLU A 58 6.50 6.68 6.00
N SER A 59 5.24 7.06 6.26
CA SER A 59 4.12 6.13 6.35
C SER A 59 3.94 5.36 5.04
N ILE A 60 3.82 6.07 3.91
CA ILE A 60 3.61 5.45 2.60
C ILE A 60 4.81 4.57 2.20
N GLY A 61 6.05 5.01 2.46
CA GLY A 61 7.24 4.19 2.21
C GLY A 61 7.21 2.87 2.98
N SER A 62 6.81 2.91 4.26
CA SER A 62 6.71 1.72 5.12
C SER A 62 5.56 0.79 4.70
N TYR A 63 4.39 1.36 4.34
CA TYR A 63 3.27 0.58 3.80
C TYR A 63 3.66 -0.12 2.51
N CYS A 64 4.29 0.58 1.56
CA CYS A 64 4.73 -0.05 0.31
C CYS A 64 5.73 -1.17 0.57
N GLU A 65 6.75 -0.96 1.41
CA GLU A 65 7.71 -2.04 1.74
C GLU A 65 7.03 -3.28 2.31
N LEU A 66 6.25 -3.10 3.38
CA LEU A 66 5.68 -4.22 4.13
C LEU A 66 4.53 -4.91 3.38
N MET A 67 3.72 -4.16 2.63
CA MET A 67 2.66 -4.79 1.84
C MET A 67 3.26 -5.54 0.64
N GLU A 68 4.30 -5.01 -0.01
CA GLU A 68 4.91 -5.69 -1.15
C GLU A 68 5.55 -7.03 -0.74
N ILE A 69 6.26 -7.09 0.39
CA ILE A 69 6.85 -8.33 0.87
C ILE A 69 5.82 -9.34 1.41
N MET A 70 4.62 -8.88 1.75
CA MET A 70 3.51 -9.77 2.11
C MET A 70 2.82 -10.40 0.90
N SER A 71 3.10 -9.89 -0.31
CA SER A 71 2.44 -10.31 -1.53
C SER A 71 3.24 -11.32 -2.36
N ASP A 72 2.75 -11.67 -3.55
CA ASP A 72 3.47 -12.48 -4.54
C ASP A 72 4.44 -11.67 -5.43
N ASN A 73 4.66 -10.38 -5.16
CA ASN A 73 5.50 -9.54 -6.00
C ASN A 73 7.00 -9.70 -5.72
N TYR A 74 7.38 -9.82 -4.46
CA TYR A 74 8.77 -9.84 -4.01
C TYR A 74 9.02 -10.95 -3.00
N PHE A 75 10.23 -11.48 -3.06
CA PHE A 75 10.80 -12.40 -2.08
C PHE A 75 11.79 -11.69 -1.17
N ASN A 76 11.78 -12.03 0.11
CA ASN A 76 12.74 -11.52 1.08
C ASN A 76 14.11 -12.21 0.98
N ASN A 77 15.01 -11.65 0.18
CA ASN A 77 16.34 -12.17 -0.10
C ASN A 77 17.36 -11.91 1.02
N TYR A 78 17.14 -10.88 1.84
CA TYR A 78 18.02 -10.52 2.95
C TYR A 78 17.23 -10.11 4.19
N SER A 79 17.57 -10.69 5.36
CA SER A 79 16.80 -10.61 6.60
C SER A 79 16.75 -9.24 7.30
N GLN A 80 16.90 -8.13 6.58
CA GLN A 80 16.78 -6.76 7.10
C GLN A 80 15.33 -6.28 7.20
N SER A 81 14.38 -6.95 6.51
CA SER A 81 12.94 -6.69 6.63
C SER A 81 12.20 -7.87 7.29
N SER A 82 10.90 -7.68 7.55
CA SER A 82 10.06 -8.61 8.30
C SER A 82 9.92 -9.97 7.62
N LYS A 83 10.31 -11.05 8.31
CA LYS A 83 10.11 -12.43 7.84
C LYS A 83 8.69 -12.94 8.03
N VAL A 84 7.92 -12.29 8.90
CA VAL A 84 6.57 -12.73 9.26
C VAL A 84 5.57 -12.34 8.18
N PHE A 85 5.79 -11.18 7.57
CA PHE A 85 4.99 -10.67 6.47
C PHE A 85 5.18 -11.52 5.21
N ASP A 86 6.40 -11.97 4.93
CA ASP A 86 6.77 -12.88 3.82
C ASP A 86 6.14 -14.30 3.91
N ILE A 87 5.75 -14.75 5.12
CA ILE A 87 5.16 -16.09 5.37
C ILE A 87 3.64 -16.01 5.68
N PRO A 88 3.00 -14.88 5.34
CA PRO A 88 1.85 -14.28 6.02
C PRO A 88 1.45 -14.94 7.37
N LYS A 89 2.33 -14.89 8.39
CA LYS A 89 2.04 -15.38 9.76
C LYS A 89 1.81 -14.24 10.75
N ILE A 90 1.03 -13.25 10.33
CA ILE A 90 0.90 -11.95 11.01
C ILE A 90 0.22 -12.12 12.37
N LEU A 91 0.90 -11.70 13.42
CA LEU A 91 0.39 -11.67 14.79
C LEU A 91 0.08 -10.23 15.21
N TYR A 92 -0.95 -10.06 16.04
CA TYR A 92 -1.28 -8.74 16.60
C TYR A 92 -0.21 -8.15 17.53
N THR A 93 0.73 -8.99 17.97
CA THR A 93 1.89 -8.60 18.79
C THR A 93 3.10 -8.22 17.93
N ASP A 94 3.01 -8.31 16.61
CA ASP A 94 4.12 -7.94 15.73
C ASP A 94 4.33 -6.42 15.77
N LEU A 95 5.59 -6.01 15.91
CA LEU A 95 5.96 -4.60 15.99
C LEU A 95 5.61 -3.86 14.69
N ASP A 96 5.75 -4.52 13.54
CA ASP A 96 5.44 -3.94 12.23
C ASP A 96 3.94 -3.62 12.12
N VAL A 97 3.05 -4.50 12.63
CA VAL A 97 1.60 -4.24 12.68
C VAL A 97 1.32 -3.02 13.57
N THR A 98 1.97 -2.95 14.73
CA THR A 98 1.85 -1.81 15.64
C THR A 98 2.29 -0.50 14.99
N ASN A 99 3.41 -0.51 14.25
CA ASN A 99 3.93 0.68 13.57
C ASN A 99 3.02 1.13 12.42
N LEU A 100 2.54 0.21 11.59
CA LEU A 100 1.58 0.51 10.51
C LEU A 100 0.30 1.15 11.05
N GLN A 101 -0.22 0.65 12.17
CA GLN A 101 -1.37 1.25 12.84
C GLN A 101 -1.07 2.65 13.40
N ARG A 102 0.11 2.84 14.02
CA ARG A 102 0.53 4.17 14.53
C ARG A 102 0.65 5.19 13.40
N TYR A 103 1.17 4.82 12.24
CA TYR A 103 1.24 5.72 11.09
C TYR A 103 -0.15 6.25 10.69
N ILE A 104 -1.17 5.39 10.67
CA ILE A 104 -2.56 5.81 10.42
C ILE A 104 -3.01 6.84 11.46
N GLY A 105 -2.81 6.54 12.76
CA GLY A 105 -3.17 7.46 13.84
C GLY A 105 -2.46 8.81 13.73
N THR A 106 -1.15 8.81 13.50
CA THR A 106 -0.36 10.03 13.32
C THR A 106 -0.83 10.85 12.12
N MET A 107 -1.15 10.22 10.99
CA MET A 107 -1.68 10.92 9.82
C MET A 107 -3.01 11.62 10.12
N ARG A 108 -3.92 10.95 10.84
CA ARG A 108 -5.23 11.50 11.23
C ARG A 108 -5.07 12.69 12.15
N GLU A 109 -4.36 12.49 13.26
CA GLU A 109 -4.16 13.51 14.28
C GLU A 109 -3.44 14.74 13.70
N SER A 110 -2.40 14.53 12.88
CA SER A 110 -1.68 15.63 12.24
C SER A 110 -2.59 16.42 11.29
N ALA A 111 -3.41 15.75 10.49
CA ALA A 111 -4.36 16.43 9.63
C ALA A 111 -5.43 17.18 10.42
N ASP A 112 -6.01 16.54 11.45
CA ASP A 112 -7.05 17.14 12.28
C ASP A 112 -6.55 18.35 13.07
N TYR A 113 -5.37 18.27 13.65
CA TYR A 113 -4.76 19.43 14.31
C TYR A 113 -4.49 20.57 13.33
N GLY A 114 -3.99 20.26 12.12
CA GLY A 114 -3.76 21.26 11.09
C GLY A 114 -5.05 21.96 10.64
N ILE A 115 -6.14 21.21 10.46
CA ILE A 115 -7.45 21.71 10.03
C ILE A 115 -8.16 22.49 11.15
N ASN A 116 -8.16 21.95 12.37
CA ASN A 116 -9.01 22.45 13.46
C ASN A 116 -8.30 23.43 14.41
N VAL A 117 -6.96 23.41 14.45
CA VAL A 117 -6.17 24.22 15.39
C VAL A 117 -5.29 25.24 14.65
N VAL A 118 -4.51 24.82 13.66
CA VAL A 118 -3.56 25.71 12.96
C VAL A 118 -4.26 26.62 11.95
N ALA A 119 -5.13 26.08 11.10
CA ALA A 119 -5.80 26.85 10.06
C ALA A 119 -6.65 28.03 10.58
N PRO A 120 -7.40 27.92 11.70
CA PRO A 120 -8.19 29.04 12.23
C PRO A 120 -7.36 30.23 12.73
N VAL A 121 -6.09 30.02 13.08
CA VAL A 121 -5.22 31.05 13.67
C VAL A 121 -4.18 31.59 12.68
N ASP A 122 -3.75 30.79 11.70
CA ASP A 122 -2.86 31.25 10.64
C ASP A 122 -3.63 31.92 9.49
N ALA A 123 -3.62 33.26 9.49
CA ALA A 123 -4.25 34.09 8.46
C ALA A 123 -3.70 33.87 7.03
N LYS A 124 -2.59 33.14 6.85
CA LYS A 124 -2.00 32.83 5.55
C LYS A 124 -2.39 31.45 5.01
N THR A 125 -3.22 30.70 5.72
CA THR A 125 -3.70 29.38 5.28
C THR A 125 -4.30 29.45 3.88
N LYS A 126 -3.85 28.56 2.99
CA LYS A 126 -4.32 28.47 1.61
C LYS A 126 -5.28 27.29 1.43
N LYS A 127 -6.05 27.32 0.33
CA LYS A 127 -6.88 26.18 -0.08
C LYS A 127 -6.03 24.93 -0.34
N SER A 128 -4.88 25.07 -0.99
CA SER A 128 -3.93 23.98 -1.22
C SER A 128 -3.46 23.30 0.07
N ASP A 129 -3.34 24.05 1.17
CA ASP A 129 -2.92 23.53 2.47
C ASP A 129 -4.03 22.65 3.05
N LEU A 130 -5.27 23.13 3.02
CA LEU A 130 -6.43 22.38 3.49
C LEU A 130 -6.72 21.16 2.61
N PHE A 131 -6.64 21.30 1.29
CA PHE A 131 -6.71 20.18 0.37
C PHE A 131 -5.70 19.09 0.73
N ASN A 132 -4.45 19.48 1.03
CA ASN A 132 -3.39 18.57 1.45
C ASN A 132 -3.74 17.79 2.72
N LEU A 133 -4.14 18.49 3.77
CA LEU A 133 -4.51 17.86 5.03
C LEU A 133 -5.74 16.94 4.89
N TYR A 134 -6.76 17.35 4.14
CA TYR A 134 -7.96 16.53 3.93
C TYR A 134 -7.66 15.26 3.14
N TYR A 135 -6.86 15.31 2.07
CA TYR A 135 -6.55 14.08 1.34
C TYR A 135 -5.64 13.16 2.16
N ILE A 136 -4.70 13.69 2.97
CA ILE A 136 -3.88 12.87 3.89
C ILE A 136 -4.78 12.19 4.93
N LYS A 137 -5.73 12.94 5.51
CA LYS A 137 -6.73 12.38 6.42
C LYS A 137 -7.54 11.28 5.74
N ALA A 138 -8.08 11.52 4.54
CA ALA A 138 -8.80 10.51 3.78
C ALA A 138 -7.95 9.27 3.50
N TYR A 139 -6.69 9.46 3.11
CA TYR A 139 -5.77 8.35 2.82
C TYR A 139 -5.51 7.48 4.04
N SER A 140 -5.48 8.05 5.26
CA SER A 140 -5.39 7.26 6.49
C SER A 140 -6.60 6.32 6.69
N TYR A 141 -7.80 6.75 6.30
CA TYR A 141 -9.02 5.93 6.33
C TYR A 141 -9.00 4.86 5.24
N ILE A 142 -8.46 5.18 4.07
CA ILE A 142 -8.24 4.20 2.99
C ILE A 142 -7.25 3.12 3.47
N LEU A 143 -6.10 3.48 4.04
CA LEU A 143 -5.13 2.51 4.56
C LEU A 143 -5.74 1.61 5.64
N ALA A 144 -6.52 2.19 6.57
CA ALA A 144 -7.23 1.43 7.59
C ALA A 144 -8.23 0.43 6.99
N GLY A 145 -9.04 0.88 6.03
CA GLY A 145 -10.07 0.08 5.40
C GLY A 145 -9.54 -0.98 4.43
N GLU A 146 -8.45 -0.69 3.72
CA GLU A 146 -7.83 -1.64 2.79
C GLU A 146 -7.06 -2.73 3.54
N TYR A 147 -6.25 -2.36 4.54
CA TYR A 147 -5.26 -3.27 5.10
C TYR A 147 -5.57 -3.80 6.49
N PHE A 148 -6.53 -3.26 7.25
CA PHE A 148 -6.85 -3.75 8.60
C PHE A 148 -8.27 -4.29 8.68
N ARG A 149 -8.50 -5.25 9.58
CA ARG A 149 -9.85 -5.77 9.84
C ARG A 149 -10.76 -4.74 10.52
N ALA A 150 -10.17 -3.99 11.44
CA ALA A 150 -10.77 -2.88 12.16
C ALA A 150 -9.65 -2.03 12.75
N LEU A 151 -9.92 -0.75 13.00
CA LEU A 151 -9.03 0.16 13.73
C LEU A 151 -9.86 1.19 14.48
N PRO A 152 -9.39 1.75 15.60
CA PRO A 152 -10.02 2.94 16.17
C PRO A 152 -9.88 4.13 15.22
N ASP A 153 -10.85 5.03 15.24
CA ASP A 153 -10.83 6.32 14.53
C ASP A 153 -10.59 7.52 15.47
N GLU A 154 -10.61 7.28 16.78
CA GLU A 154 -10.29 8.24 17.85
C GLU A 154 -9.39 7.57 18.91
N ASP A 155 -8.58 8.36 19.62
CA ASP A 155 -7.68 7.85 20.66
C ASP A 155 -8.44 7.13 21.78
N GLY A 156 -8.03 5.90 22.09
CA GLY A 156 -8.69 5.03 23.07
C GLY A 156 -10.14 4.65 22.72
N GLY A 157 -10.60 4.98 21.52
CA GLY A 157 -11.97 4.75 21.06
C GLY A 157 -12.27 3.29 20.71
N ASP A 158 -13.55 3.01 20.45
CA ASP A 158 -13.96 1.72 19.92
C ASP A 158 -13.46 1.51 18.50
N VAL A 159 -13.05 0.27 18.18
CA VAL A 159 -12.60 -0.05 16.83
C VAL A 159 -13.77 0.02 15.84
N LYS A 160 -13.51 0.59 14.66
CA LYS A 160 -14.40 0.59 13.50
C LYS A 160 -13.92 -0.45 12.49
N THR A 161 -14.86 -1.20 11.94
CA THR A 161 -14.57 -2.19 10.89
C THR A 161 -14.03 -1.53 9.63
N TRP A 162 -13.33 -2.33 8.83
CA TRP A 162 -12.73 -1.90 7.58
C TRP A 162 -13.70 -1.15 6.63
N ASP A 163 -14.96 -1.59 6.55
CA ASP A 163 -15.97 -1.00 5.67
C ASP A 163 -16.46 0.37 6.20
N VAL A 164 -16.54 0.52 7.53
CA VAL A 164 -16.85 1.80 8.17
C VAL A 164 -15.71 2.79 7.93
N GLN A 165 -14.46 2.36 8.09
CA GLN A 165 -13.28 3.17 7.78
C GLN A 165 -13.31 3.68 6.32
N LEU A 166 -13.64 2.80 5.37
CA LEU A 166 -13.79 3.17 3.96
C LEU A 166 -14.93 4.17 3.72
N LYS A 167 -16.10 3.97 4.33
CA LYS A 167 -17.22 4.93 4.21
C LYS A 167 -16.84 6.31 4.76
N THR A 168 -16.13 6.36 5.89
CA THR A 168 -15.59 7.62 6.43
C THR A 168 -14.56 8.25 5.48
N ALA A 169 -13.76 7.46 4.77
CA ALA A 169 -12.85 8.00 3.74
C ALA A 169 -13.62 8.79 2.67
N VAL A 170 -14.77 8.30 2.20
CA VAL A 170 -15.61 9.02 1.22
C VAL A 170 -16.04 10.38 1.75
N GLU A 171 -16.52 10.44 2.99
CA GLU A 171 -16.95 11.70 3.62
C GLU A 171 -15.81 12.73 3.68
N VAL A 172 -14.60 12.27 4.01
CA VAL A 172 -13.40 13.13 4.06
C VAL A 172 -12.94 13.53 2.65
N LEU A 173 -13.08 12.66 1.65
CA LEU A 173 -12.79 12.99 0.25
C LEU A 173 -13.76 14.04 -0.30
N ASP A 174 -15.05 13.96 0.06
CA ASP A 174 -16.02 15.00 -0.29
C ASP A 174 -15.65 16.36 0.33
N LYS A 175 -15.06 16.36 1.54
CA LYS A 175 -14.45 17.57 2.11
C LYS A 175 -13.22 18.05 1.35
N ALA A 176 -12.36 17.14 0.90
CA ALA A 176 -11.20 17.52 0.08
C ALA A 176 -11.61 18.23 -1.21
N LEU A 177 -12.72 17.81 -1.86
CA LEU A 177 -13.25 18.42 -3.08
C LEU A 177 -13.60 19.92 -2.91
N GLU A 178 -13.96 20.37 -1.70
CA GLU A 178 -14.24 21.78 -1.41
C GLU A 178 -13.00 22.69 -1.60
N TYR A 179 -11.79 22.10 -1.57
CA TYR A 179 -10.51 22.81 -1.61
C TYR A 179 -9.69 22.55 -2.87
N VAL A 180 -10.17 21.72 -3.80
CA VAL A 180 -9.47 21.40 -5.04
C VAL A 180 -9.39 22.61 -5.97
N GLU A 181 -8.20 22.85 -6.54
CA GLU A 181 -7.94 23.97 -7.46
C GLU A 181 -7.67 23.52 -8.91
N THR A 182 -7.24 22.27 -9.14
CA THR A 182 -6.84 21.76 -10.46
C THR A 182 -7.68 20.57 -10.91
N ASP A 183 -7.73 20.30 -12.22
CA ASP A 183 -8.44 19.14 -12.76
C ASP A 183 -7.71 17.82 -12.45
N GLU A 184 -6.37 17.83 -12.37
CA GLU A 184 -5.60 16.67 -11.89
C GLU A 184 -5.92 16.33 -10.43
N ASP A 185 -6.04 17.33 -9.55
CA ASP A 185 -6.44 17.11 -8.16
C ASP A 185 -7.90 16.66 -8.05
N ARG A 186 -8.80 17.12 -8.95
CA ARG A 186 -10.17 16.59 -9.02
C ARG A 186 -10.15 15.13 -9.43
N ALA A 187 -9.43 14.80 -10.50
CA ALA A 187 -9.26 13.44 -10.97
C ALA A 187 -8.74 12.53 -9.85
N PHE A 188 -7.67 12.95 -9.16
CA PHE A 188 -7.12 12.23 -8.02
C PHE A 188 -8.15 11.92 -6.92
N ILE A 189 -8.94 12.91 -6.48
CA ILE A 189 -9.95 12.67 -5.44
C ILE A 189 -11.04 11.72 -5.92
N HIS A 190 -11.52 11.89 -7.16
CA HIS A 190 -12.50 10.99 -7.76
C HIS A 190 -11.96 9.55 -7.90
N THR A 191 -10.69 9.37 -8.28
CA THR A 191 -10.04 8.05 -8.31
C THR A 191 -9.94 7.42 -6.91
N LEU A 192 -9.63 8.20 -5.86
CA LEU A 192 -9.65 7.67 -4.48
C LEU A 192 -11.06 7.25 -4.05
N LYS A 193 -12.09 8.01 -4.44
CA LYS A 193 -13.49 7.60 -4.21
C LYS A 193 -13.83 6.32 -4.97
N ALA A 194 -13.44 6.22 -6.24
CA ALA A 194 -13.64 5.03 -7.04
C ALA A 194 -12.96 3.80 -6.42
N ARG A 195 -11.71 3.93 -5.96
CA ARG A 195 -10.99 2.90 -5.20
C ARG A 195 -11.76 2.47 -3.95
N VAL A 196 -12.27 3.42 -3.18
CA VAL A 196 -13.04 3.12 -1.96
C VAL A 196 -14.31 2.34 -2.29
N TYR A 197 -15.10 2.80 -3.27
CA TYR A 197 -16.30 2.10 -3.70
C TYR A 197 -16.00 0.73 -4.31
N TYR A 198 -14.92 0.61 -5.07
CA TYR A 198 -14.41 -0.66 -5.56
C TYR A 198 -14.16 -1.63 -4.41
N ARG A 199 -13.44 -1.23 -3.37
CA ARG A 199 -13.18 -2.08 -2.19
C ARG A 199 -14.43 -2.40 -1.37
N LEU A 200 -15.47 -1.58 -1.46
CA LEU A 200 -16.77 -1.83 -0.85
C LEU A 200 -17.68 -2.74 -1.71
N GLY A 201 -17.30 -3.08 -2.94
CA GLY A 201 -18.14 -3.79 -3.89
C GLY A 201 -19.28 -2.93 -4.47
N ASP A 202 -19.23 -1.60 -4.31
CA ASP A 202 -20.26 -0.68 -4.79
C ASP A 202 -19.95 -0.27 -6.25
N GLU A 203 -20.26 -1.18 -7.16
CA GLU A 203 -19.97 -1.04 -8.60
C GLU A 203 -20.55 0.25 -9.23
N PRO A 204 -21.83 0.62 -9.03
CA PRO A 204 -22.37 1.81 -9.68
C PRO A 204 -21.64 3.10 -9.28
N ASN A 205 -21.29 3.24 -8.00
CA ASN A 205 -20.55 4.41 -7.54
C ASN A 205 -19.08 4.37 -7.99
N ALA A 206 -18.44 3.19 -7.98
CA ALA A 206 -17.07 3.04 -8.46
C ALA A 206 -16.96 3.41 -9.95
N VAL A 207 -17.86 2.92 -10.80
CA VAL A 207 -17.93 3.25 -12.23
C VAL A 207 -18.14 4.75 -12.44
N ASN A 208 -19.10 5.36 -11.73
CA ASN A 208 -19.39 6.79 -11.85
C ASN A 208 -18.18 7.66 -11.47
N GLU A 209 -17.53 7.35 -10.35
CA GLU A 209 -16.36 8.08 -9.86
C GLU A 209 -15.17 7.91 -10.81
N SER A 210 -14.93 6.70 -11.35
CA SER A 210 -13.88 6.46 -12.34
C SER A 210 -14.10 7.19 -13.67
N GLN A 211 -15.33 7.19 -14.20
CA GLN A 211 -15.65 7.97 -15.40
C GLN A 211 -15.49 9.47 -15.14
N THR A 212 -15.87 9.93 -13.95
CA THR A 212 -15.72 11.33 -13.56
C THR A 212 -14.24 11.72 -13.48
N ALA A 213 -13.40 10.89 -12.85
CA ALA A 213 -11.97 11.12 -12.76
C ALA A 213 -11.32 11.25 -14.15
N LEU A 214 -11.58 10.29 -15.03
CA LEU A 214 -11.06 10.28 -16.41
C LEU A 214 -11.56 11.46 -17.25
N SER A 215 -12.74 12.01 -16.94
CA SER A 215 -13.25 13.22 -17.61
C SER A 215 -12.50 14.50 -17.23
N PHE A 216 -11.87 14.53 -16.03
CA PHE A 216 -11.03 15.64 -15.60
C PHE A 216 -9.59 15.47 -16.07
N SER A 217 -9.01 14.28 -15.92
CA SER A 217 -7.69 13.94 -16.48
C SER A 217 -7.57 12.44 -16.70
N GLY A 218 -7.32 12.04 -17.95
CA GLY A 218 -7.12 10.64 -18.34
C GLY A 218 -5.69 10.12 -18.16
N ASP A 219 -4.76 10.95 -17.68
CA ASP A 219 -3.34 10.63 -17.57
C ASP A 219 -2.66 11.16 -16.29
N PHE A 220 -3.41 11.69 -15.32
CA PHE A 220 -2.85 12.22 -14.07
C PHE A 220 -2.02 11.17 -13.30
N VAL A 221 -1.09 11.67 -12.50
CA VAL A 221 -0.33 10.89 -11.51
C VAL A 221 -0.19 11.72 -10.24
N LYS A 222 -0.65 11.19 -9.10
CA LYS A 222 -0.42 11.76 -7.78
C LYS A 222 0.63 10.95 -7.05
N GLN A 223 1.68 11.62 -6.60
CA GLN A 223 2.79 10.98 -5.91
C GLN A 223 3.12 11.65 -4.58
N VAL A 224 3.63 10.85 -3.65
CA VAL A 224 4.25 11.31 -2.42
C VAL A 224 5.74 11.50 -2.66
N GLN A 225 6.22 12.69 -2.31
CA GLN A 225 7.61 13.08 -2.48
C GLN A 225 8.41 12.77 -1.22
N PHE A 226 9.69 12.45 -1.41
CA PHE A 226 10.66 12.16 -0.37
C PHE A 226 11.80 13.18 -0.42
N ASP A 227 12.58 13.26 0.65
CA ASP A 227 13.67 14.22 0.79
C ASP A 227 14.90 13.55 1.42
N GLY A 228 15.70 12.90 0.57
CA GLY A 228 16.93 12.24 0.99
C GLY A 228 18.00 13.19 1.52
N VAL A 229 17.91 14.51 1.30
CA VAL A 229 18.84 15.48 1.90
C VAL A 229 18.54 15.68 3.37
N ASN A 230 17.25 15.64 3.74
CA ASN A 230 16.78 15.78 5.12
C ASN A 230 16.41 14.45 5.78
N ASN A 231 16.89 13.32 5.24
CA ASN A 231 16.67 11.95 5.73
C ASN A 231 15.20 11.49 5.73
N ILE A 232 14.36 12.04 4.85
CA ILE A 232 13.03 11.50 4.57
C ILE A 232 13.19 10.47 3.46
N LEU A 233 13.42 9.22 3.85
CA LEU A 233 13.84 8.13 2.95
C LEU A 233 12.64 7.32 2.46
N ASN A 234 12.74 6.82 1.23
CA ASN A 234 11.80 5.86 0.70
C ASN A 234 12.22 4.44 1.11
N SER A 235 11.46 3.84 2.02
CA SER A 235 11.78 2.50 2.57
C SER A 235 11.78 1.40 1.52
N ILE A 236 10.75 1.35 0.64
CA ILE A 236 10.70 0.35 -0.44
C ILE A 236 11.86 0.53 -1.42
N GLN A 237 12.27 1.76 -1.72
CA GLN A 237 13.47 2.01 -2.55
C GLN A 237 14.72 1.42 -1.91
N THR A 238 14.88 1.59 -0.61
CA THR A 238 15.99 0.99 0.14
C THR A 238 15.96 -0.54 0.02
N ALA A 239 14.79 -1.15 0.13
CA ALA A 239 14.64 -2.60 0.02
C ALA A 239 14.90 -3.13 -1.41
N THR A 240 14.41 -2.46 -2.45
CA THR A 240 14.52 -2.94 -3.84
C THR A 240 15.87 -2.60 -4.46
N TRP A 241 16.33 -1.34 -4.33
CA TRP A 241 17.65 -0.94 -4.83
C TRP A 241 18.79 -1.52 -3.99
N GLY A 242 18.56 -1.68 -2.69
CA GLY A 242 19.50 -2.35 -1.78
C GLY A 242 19.52 -3.87 -1.91
N THR A 243 18.74 -4.46 -2.83
CA THR A 243 18.68 -5.91 -3.15
C THR A 243 18.18 -6.81 -2.00
N TRP A 244 17.53 -6.21 -1.00
CA TRP A 244 16.89 -6.95 0.09
C TRP A 244 15.73 -7.77 -0.44
N PHE A 245 15.02 -7.23 -1.43
CA PHE A 245 13.93 -7.88 -2.13
C PHE A 245 14.33 -8.28 -3.54
N GLN A 246 13.80 -9.40 -4.00
CA GLN A 246 13.99 -9.91 -5.36
C GLN A 246 12.61 -10.18 -5.97
N PRO A 247 12.31 -9.65 -7.16
CA PRO A 247 10.98 -9.75 -7.73
C PRO A 247 10.69 -11.18 -8.18
N LEU A 248 9.43 -11.59 -8.13
CA LEU A 248 8.98 -12.80 -8.81
C LEU A 248 9.46 -12.75 -10.28
N PRO A 249 10.03 -13.83 -10.86
CA PRO A 249 10.69 -13.75 -12.17
C PRO A 249 9.84 -13.20 -13.33
N ARG A 250 8.51 -13.30 -13.26
CA ARG A 250 7.61 -12.68 -14.25
C ARG A 250 7.56 -11.15 -14.19
N LEU A 251 7.98 -10.55 -13.07
CA LEU A 251 7.94 -9.12 -12.77
C LEU A 251 9.33 -8.47 -12.84
N ASP A 252 10.39 -9.23 -13.16
CA ASP A 252 11.77 -8.73 -13.16
C ASP A 252 11.97 -7.53 -14.09
N PHE A 253 11.26 -7.48 -15.21
CA PHE A 253 11.28 -6.34 -16.14
C PHE A 253 10.76 -5.00 -15.57
N LEU A 254 10.08 -5.03 -14.43
CA LEU A 254 9.60 -3.84 -13.72
C LEU A 254 10.55 -3.39 -12.61
N ASP A 255 11.56 -4.19 -12.28
CA ASP A 255 12.47 -3.97 -11.16
C ASP A 255 13.85 -3.46 -11.63
N PRO A 256 14.45 -2.49 -10.95
CA PRO A 256 13.91 -1.73 -9.82
C PRO A 256 13.07 -0.54 -10.28
N LYS A 257 11.80 -0.48 -9.84
CA LYS A 257 10.91 0.67 -10.07
C LYS A 257 11.44 1.93 -9.39
N TYR A 258 11.98 1.76 -8.18
CA TYR A 258 12.63 2.81 -7.41
C TYR A 258 14.15 2.67 -7.52
N PHE A 259 14.72 3.15 -8.62
CA PHE A 259 16.17 3.18 -8.84
C PHE A 259 16.83 4.41 -8.21
N LYS A 260 18.17 4.40 -8.08
CA LYS A 260 18.95 5.52 -7.53
C LYS A 260 20.09 5.93 -8.47
N LEU A 261 20.04 7.16 -8.99
CA LEU A 261 21.08 7.79 -9.83
C LEU A 261 22.03 8.68 -9.02
N THR A 262 21.60 9.17 -7.86
CA THR A 262 22.42 9.98 -6.94
C THR A 262 22.24 9.53 -5.50
N SER A 263 23.21 9.79 -4.61
CA SER A 263 23.20 9.26 -3.24
C SER A 263 21.98 9.67 -2.40
N THR A 264 21.40 10.83 -2.69
CA THR A 264 20.24 11.40 -1.95
C THR A 264 18.94 11.33 -2.75
N GLU A 265 18.91 10.65 -3.90
CA GLU A 265 17.68 10.51 -4.69
C GLU A 265 16.73 9.53 -4.01
N GLU A 266 15.58 10.04 -3.59
CA GLU A 266 14.48 9.24 -3.08
C GLU A 266 13.31 9.38 -4.04
N ARG A 267 12.99 8.31 -4.77
CA ARG A 267 11.98 8.33 -5.83
C ARG A 267 10.57 8.36 -5.25
N PRO A 268 9.67 9.15 -5.84
CA PRO A 268 8.33 9.32 -5.31
C PRO A 268 7.46 8.07 -5.52
N ILE A 269 6.51 7.85 -4.62
CA ILE A 269 5.57 6.72 -4.67
C ILE A 269 4.22 7.20 -5.19
N ASN A 270 3.66 6.48 -6.18
CA ASN A 270 2.32 6.76 -6.69
C ASN A 270 1.26 6.37 -5.65
N ILE A 271 0.39 7.29 -5.28
CA ILE A 271 -0.74 7.04 -4.38
C ILE A 271 -2.10 7.07 -5.09
N GLY A 272 -2.14 7.61 -6.31
CA GLY A 272 -3.29 7.56 -7.22
C GLY A 272 -2.86 7.90 -8.64
N LYS A 273 -3.43 7.22 -9.63
CA LYS A 273 -3.12 7.42 -11.05
C LYS A 273 -4.28 6.92 -11.92
N ALA A 274 -4.46 7.52 -13.09
CA ALA A 274 -5.60 7.25 -13.98
C ALA A 274 -5.73 5.76 -14.39
N GLU A 275 -4.64 5.00 -14.34
CA GLU A 275 -4.66 3.56 -14.60
C GLU A 275 -5.65 2.78 -13.71
N GLU A 276 -5.85 3.23 -12.46
CA GLU A 276 -6.80 2.58 -11.53
C GLU A 276 -8.24 2.64 -12.03
N ASP A 277 -8.63 3.76 -12.63
CA ASP A 277 -9.99 3.97 -13.13
C ASP A 277 -10.30 3.04 -14.31
N TYR A 278 -9.36 2.86 -15.23
CA TYR A 278 -9.56 1.88 -16.33
C TYR A 278 -9.63 0.44 -15.82
N LEU A 279 -8.85 0.09 -14.78
CA LEU A 279 -8.90 -1.25 -14.18
C LEU A 279 -10.25 -1.50 -13.50
N ILE A 280 -10.79 -0.52 -12.80
CA ILE A 280 -12.12 -0.59 -12.18
C ILE A 280 -13.21 -0.74 -13.25
N LEU A 281 -13.17 0.09 -14.31
CA LEU A 281 -14.14 0.04 -15.40
C LEU A 281 -14.10 -1.28 -16.18
N ALA A 282 -12.90 -1.82 -16.42
CA ALA A 282 -12.76 -3.12 -17.07
C ALA A 282 -13.32 -4.26 -16.21
N GLU A 283 -13.10 -4.24 -14.89
CA GLU A 283 -13.63 -5.26 -13.99
C GLU A 283 -15.16 -5.18 -13.90
N ALA A 284 -15.73 -3.96 -13.82
CA ALA A 284 -17.18 -3.76 -13.84
C ALA A 284 -17.81 -4.29 -15.13
N ALA A 285 -17.22 -3.98 -16.29
CA ALA A 285 -17.67 -4.52 -17.57
C ALA A 285 -17.64 -6.07 -17.59
N LEU A 286 -16.62 -6.69 -16.99
CA LEU A 286 -16.57 -8.16 -16.85
C LEU A 286 -17.66 -8.72 -15.91
N ALA A 287 -17.97 -8.01 -14.83
CA ALA A 287 -19.06 -8.39 -13.91
C ALA A 287 -20.43 -8.36 -14.62
N ASP A 288 -20.62 -7.37 -15.50
CA ASP A 288 -21.78 -7.23 -16.40
C ASP A 288 -21.75 -8.19 -17.61
N ASN A 289 -20.73 -9.05 -17.72
CA ASN A 289 -20.51 -9.96 -18.84
C ASN A 289 -20.35 -9.23 -20.20
N ASP A 290 -19.93 -7.96 -20.18
CA ASP A 290 -19.49 -7.15 -21.33
C ASP A 290 -17.98 -7.31 -21.57
N ILE A 291 -17.61 -8.45 -22.16
CA ILE A 291 -16.21 -8.80 -22.45
C ILE A 291 -15.59 -7.83 -23.46
N ASP A 292 -16.36 -7.36 -24.45
CA ASP A 292 -15.86 -6.44 -25.47
C ASP A 292 -15.56 -5.06 -24.87
N GLY A 293 -16.47 -4.53 -24.04
CA GLY A 293 -16.25 -3.29 -23.28
C GLY A 293 -15.05 -3.38 -22.34
N ALA A 294 -14.89 -4.51 -21.64
CA ALA A 294 -13.72 -4.74 -20.80
C ALA A 294 -12.41 -4.69 -21.60
N LYS A 295 -12.35 -5.38 -22.75
CA LYS A 295 -11.19 -5.36 -23.64
C LYS A 295 -10.89 -3.96 -24.18
N ASP A 296 -11.91 -3.16 -24.46
CA ASP A 296 -11.73 -1.78 -24.91
C ASP A 296 -11.14 -0.89 -23.80
N TYR A 297 -11.56 -1.05 -22.54
CA TYR A 297 -10.92 -0.37 -21.41
C TYR A 297 -9.48 -0.84 -21.20
N MET A 298 -9.20 -2.14 -21.29
CA MET A 298 -7.84 -2.68 -21.20
C MET A 298 -6.91 -2.15 -22.30
N LYS A 299 -7.41 -1.93 -23.52
CA LYS A 299 -6.64 -1.33 -24.63
C LYS A 299 -6.36 0.16 -24.42
N GLN A 300 -7.33 0.90 -23.90
CA GLN A 300 -7.13 2.30 -23.50
C GLN A 300 -6.08 2.41 -22.40
N LEU A 301 -6.19 1.56 -21.38
CA LEU A 301 -5.19 1.43 -20.32
C LEU A 301 -3.81 1.11 -20.89
N LEU A 302 -3.70 0.13 -21.79
CA LEU A 302 -2.44 -0.24 -22.43
C LEU A 302 -1.82 0.94 -23.20
N THR A 303 -2.65 1.78 -23.83
CA THR A 303 -2.19 2.99 -24.52
C THR A 303 -1.59 3.99 -23.53
N LEU A 304 -2.26 4.22 -22.39
CA LEU A 304 -1.75 5.08 -21.32
C LEU A 304 -0.44 4.54 -20.71
N VAL A 305 -0.38 3.24 -20.40
CA VAL A 305 0.82 2.61 -19.85
C VAL A 305 2.00 2.75 -20.82
N LYS A 306 1.78 2.58 -22.12
CA LYS A 306 2.82 2.78 -23.16
C LYS A 306 3.28 4.22 -23.30
N SER A 307 2.48 5.21 -22.89
CA SER A 307 2.90 6.62 -22.88
C SER A 307 3.66 7.02 -21.61
N ARG A 308 3.71 6.16 -20.58
CA ARG A 308 4.46 6.43 -19.35
C ARG A 308 5.98 6.40 -19.60
N PRO A 309 6.76 7.20 -18.85
CA PRO A 309 8.19 7.26 -19.04
C PRO A 309 8.90 5.97 -18.58
N VAL A 310 10.00 5.67 -19.26
CA VAL A 310 10.92 4.56 -18.98
C VAL A 310 12.29 5.16 -18.69
N GLN A 311 12.92 4.71 -17.60
CA GLN A 311 14.32 5.03 -17.33
C GLN A 311 15.19 4.05 -18.10
N THR A 312 16.09 4.57 -18.94
CA THR A 312 17.06 3.76 -19.71
C THR A 312 18.44 3.83 -19.08
N ASP A 313 19.32 2.94 -19.55
CA ASP A 313 20.75 2.95 -19.25
C ASP A 313 21.08 2.85 -17.74
N LEU A 314 20.24 2.13 -17.00
CA LEU A 314 20.49 1.82 -15.59
C LEU A 314 21.56 0.75 -15.46
N ASN A 315 22.57 1.04 -14.66
CA ASN A 315 23.57 0.07 -14.28
C ASN A 315 23.11 -0.65 -13.01
N ASP A 316 22.67 -1.89 -13.17
CA ASP A 316 22.18 -2.79 -12.11
C ASP A 316 23.07 -4.05 -12.01
N GLN A 317 24.35 -3.92 -12.40
CA GLN A 317 25.29 -5.03 -12.51
C GLN A 317 25.94 -5.39 -11.15
N LEU A 318 26.09 -4.42 -10.23
CA LEU A 318 26.71 -4.62 -8.91
C LEU A 318 25.71 -5.17 -7.89
N GLU A 319 24.44 -4.91 -8.14
CA GLU A 319 23.23 -5.27 -7.42
C GLU A 319 22.78 -6.70 -7.76
N GLY A 320 23.60 -7.44 -8.50
CA GLY A 320 23.25 -8.71 -9.12
C GLY A 320 22.42 -9.64 -8.25
N ARG A 321 21.47 -10.33 -8.89
CA ARG A 321 20.52 -11.34 -8.38
C ARG A 321 21.14 -12.55 -7.65
N PHE A 322 22.44 -12.49 -7.33
CA PHE A 322 23.27 -13.49 -6.65
C PHE A 322 23.85 -13.00 -5.32
N ASN A 323 23.69 -11.72 -4.97
CA ASN A 323 24.28 -11.15 -3.76
C ASN A 323 23.37 -11.34 -2.54
N GLY A 324 23.75 -12.29 -1.67
CA GLY A 324 23.38 -12.27 -0.26
C GLY A 324 22.25 -13.18 0.22
N GLY A 325 21.44 -13.76 -0.66
CA GLY A 325 20.36 -14.69 -0.28
C GLY A 325 20.62 -16.15 -0.66
N TYR A 326 19.69 -17.04 -0.26
CA TYR A 326 19.82 -18.49 -0.48
C TYR A 326 19.13 -18.99 -1.77
N LYS A 327 18.34 -18.15 -2.45
CA LYS A 327 17.61 -18.50 -3.68
C LYS A 327 18.32 -17.87 -4.88
N HIS A 328 18.56 -18.67 -5.91
CA HIS A 328 19.10 -18.18 -7.18
C HIS A 328 17.99 -17.59 -8.04
N TYR A 329 18.25 -16.43 -8.62
CA TYR A 329 17.32 -15.71 -9.49
C TYR A 329 17.85 -15.62 -10.93
N PRO A 330 16.97 -15.65 -11.95
CA PRO A 330 17.39 -15.47 -13.33
C PRO A 330 17.88 -14.03 -13.55
N ASN A 331 18.93 -13.86 -14.33
CA ASN A 331 19.60 -12.55 -14.52
C ASN A 331 20.00 -12.26 -15.98
N SER A 332 19.43 -13.00 -16.92
CA SER A 332 19.71 -12.89 -18.35
C SER A 332 18.41 -12.98 -19.14
N SER A 333 18.36 -12.24 -20.26
CA SER A 333 17.24 -12.24 -21.19
C SER A 333 16.97 -13.59 -21.88
N GLU A 334 17.88 -14.56 -21.76
CA GLU A 334 17.68 -15.94 -22.22
C GLU A 334 16.61 -16.70 -21.43
N TYR A 335 16.32 -16.29 -20.20
CA TYR A 335 15.33 -16.96 -19.37
C TYR A 335 13.91 -16.69 -19.86
N VAL A 336 13.12 -17.75 -19.97
CA VAL A 336 11.69 -17.70 -20.24
C VAL A 336 10.91 -18.17 -19.01
N VAL A 337 9.75 -17.54 -18.76
CA VAL A 337 9.00 -17.73 -17.51
C VAL A 337 7.58 -18.21 -17.81
N ALA A 338 7.16 -19.30 -17.18
CA ALA A 338 5.76 -19.73 -17.13
C ALA A 338 5.11 -19.30 -15.80
N ALA A 339 3.87 -18.81 -15.85
CA ALA A 339 3.18 -18.31 -14.65
C ALA A 339 2.64 -19.41 -13.73
N SER A 340 2.47 -20.64 -14.24
CA SER A 340 2.37 -21.86 -13.42
C SER A 340 2.82 -23.10 -14.19
N GLU A 341 2.83 -24.27 -13.54
CA GLU A 341 3.11 -25.54 -14.22
C GLU A 341 2.10 -25.82 -15.34
N GLY A 342 2.61 -26.08 -16.55
CA GLY A 342 1.80 -26.37 -17.73
C GLY A 342 1.36 -25.14 -18.54
N GLU A 343 1.62 -23.93 -18.05
CA GLU A 343 1.37 -22.70 -18.81
C GLU A 343 2.51 -22.38 -19.79
N GLU A 344 2.23 -21.49 -20.75
CA GLU A 344 3.19 -21.08 -21.77
C GLU A 344 4.37 -20.30 -21.17
N TYR A 345 5.57 -20.60 -21.66
CA TYR A 345 6.77 -19.86 -21.33
C TYR A 345 6.85 -18.57 -22.14
N ARG A 346 6.88 -17.43 -21.45
CA ARG A 346 6.99 -16.10 -22.06
C ARG A 346 8.42 -15.58 -21.96
N SER A 347 8.92 -14.99 -23.05
CA SER A 347 10.20 -14.30 -23.11
C SER A 347 10.06 -12.82 -22.74
N GLY A 348 11.19 -12.15 -22.50
CA GLY A 348 11.24 -10.70 -22.25
C GLY A 348 10.77 -10.26 -20.85
N LEU A 349 10.49 -11.21 -19.95
CA LEU A 349 10.10 -10.92 -18.56
C LEU A 349 11.30 -10.78 -17.63
N VAL A 350 12.44 -11.37 -18.01
CA VAL A 350 13.73 -11.25 -17.30
C VAL A 350 14.66 -10.37 -18.12
N LEU A 351 15.26 -9.38 -17.45
CA LEU A 351 16.21 -8.45 -18.05
C LEU A 351 17.65 -8.99 -17.96
N ASP A 352 18.50 -8.57 -18.90
CA ASP A 352 19.92 -8.90 -18.85
C ASP A 352 20.67 -7.94 -17.93
N ARG A 353 21.12 -8.47 -16.79
CA ARG A 353 21.85 -7.73 -15.75
C ARG A 353 23.35 -8.05 -15.77
N GLN A 354 23.82 -8.78 -16.79
CA GLN A 354 25.23 -9.15 -16.90
C GLN A 354 26.01 -8.04 -17.59
N ALA A 355 27.19 -7.71 -17.06
CA ALA A 355 28.08 -6.76 -17.70
C ALA A 355 28.39 -7.21 -19.14
N PRO A 356 28.31 -6.33 -20.16
CA PRO A 356 28.20 -4.87 -20.07
C PRO A 356 26.77 -4.30 -20.22
N HIS A 357 25.71 -5.11 -20.13
CA HIS A 357 24.34 -4.67 -20.39
C HIS A 357 23.82 -3.68 -19.35
N LEU A 358 23.09 -2.67 -19.83
CA LEU A 358 22.33 -1.72 -19.01
C LEU A 358 20.84 -1.96 -19.24
N ILE A 359 20.04 -1.71 -18.22
CA ILE A 359 18.62 -2.08 -18.22
C ILE A 359 17.73 -0.87 -18.44
N SER A 360 16.49 -1.13 -18.85
CA SER A 360 15.44 -0.11 -18.98
C SER A 360 14.21 -0.55 -18.22
N VAL A 361 13.68 0.33 -17.36
CA VAL A 361 12.56 0.01 -16.46
C VAL A 361 11.50 1.12 -16.44
N PRO A 362 10.21 0.79 -16.49
CA PRO A 362 9.14 1.76 -16.25
C PRO A 362 9.09 2.14 -14.78
N TYR A 363 8.88 3.42 -14.46
CA TYR A 363 8.84 3.90 -13.06
C TYR A 363 7.53 4.57 -12.65
N ILE A 364 6.53 4.61 -13.54
CA ILE A 364 5.16 5.00 -13.22
C ILE A 364 4.25 3.77 -13.31
N SER A 365 4.14 3.21 -14.51
CA SER A 365 3.37 1.99 -14.79
C SER A 365 4.06 1.22 -15.91
N GLY A 366 4.06 -0.11 -15.82
CA GLY A 366 4.53 -1.00 -16.86
C GLY A 366 3.63 -2.23 -16.94
N THR A 367 3.59 -2.88 -18.09
CA THR A 367 2.90 -4.17 -18.24
C THR A 367 3.55 -5.00 -19.34
N SER A 368 3.59 -6.31 -19.15
CA SER A 368 3.99 -7.28 -20.15
C SER A 368 2.83 -7.65 -21.09
N VAL A 369 1.60 -7.23 -20.75
CA VAL A 369 0.40 -7.52 -21.53
C VAL A 369 0.42 -6.78 -22.87
N SER A 370 0.15 -7.52 -23.94
CA SER A 370 0.07 -6.98 -25.29
C SER A 370 -1.38 -6.89 -25.77
N GLU A 371 -1.62 -6.10 -26.81
CA GLU A 371 -2.94 -6.03 -27.43
C GLU A 371 -3.37 -7.39 -28.03
N ALA A 372 -2.42 -8.19 -28.51
CA ALA A 372 -2.69 -9.55 -28.99
C ALA A 372 -3.23 -10.43 -27.86
N MET A 373 -2.58 -10.40 -26.69
CA MET A 373 -3.06 -11.14 -25.51
C MET A 373 -4.47 -10.71 -25.11
N ILE A 374 -4.76 -9.40 -25.09
CA ILE A 374 -6.12 -8.90 -24.79
C ILE A 374 -7.14 -9.45 -25.79
N ASN A 375 -6.82 -9.40 -27.09
CA ASN A 375 -7.72 -9.88 -28.14
C ASN A 375 -7.95 -11.39 -28.06
N GLU A 376 -6.92 -12.16 -27.71
CA GLU A 376 -6.94 -13.63 -27.66
C GLU A 376 -7.74 -14.21 -26.49
N THR A 377 -7.89 -13.48 -25.38
CA THR A 377 -8.67 -13.98 -24.23
C THR A 377 -10.11 -14.35 -24.61
N SER A 378 -10.66 -15.38 -23.97
CA SER A 378 -11.98 -15.92 -24.23
C SER A 378 -12.81 -16.06 -22.94
N GLY A 379 -13.98 -15.43 -22.90
CA GLY A 379 -14.86 -15.47 -21.73
C GLY A 379 -14.38 -14.57 -20.58
N VAL A 380 -15.21 -14.51 -19.53
CA VAL A 380 -14.97 -13.63 -18.37
C VAL A 380 -13.70 -14.03 -17.61
N ASP A 381 -13.49 -15.32 -17.34
CA ASP A 381 -12.40 -15.77 -16.46
C ASP A 381 -11.02 -15.49 -17.05
N GLU A 382 -10.82 -15.78 -18.35
CA GLU A 382 -9.53 -15.55 -19.01
C GLU A 382 -9.23 -14.05 -19.16
N THR A 383 -10.24 -13.24 -19.48
CA THR A 383 -10.07 -11.78 -19.55
C THR A 383 -9.83 -11.18 -18.16
N LEU A 384 -10.49 -11.68 -17.12
CA LEU A 384 -10.28 -11.25 -15.74
C LEU A 384 -8.90 -11.63 -15.22
N GLU A 385 -8.40 -12.83 -15.53
CA GLU A 385 -7.04 -13.24 -15.16
C GLU A 385 -5.99 -12.31 -15.78
N LEU A 386 -6.17 -11.97 -17.06
CA LEU A 386 -5.30 -11.01 -17.75
C LEU A 386 -5.42 -9.59 -17.16
N LEU A 387 -6.63 -9.17 -16.76
CA LEU A 387 -6.85 -7.90 -16.07
C LEU A 387 -6.11 -7.84 -14.73
N TYR A 388 -6.15 -8.91 -13.93
CA TYR A 388 -5.40 -8.99 -12.67
C TYR A 388 -3.89 -9.03 -12.88
N LEU A 389 -3.41 -9.61 -13.99
CA LEU A 389 -2.01 -9.47 -14.39
C LEU A 389 -1.65 -8.00 -14.68
N MET A 390 -2.47 -7.29 -15.47
CA MET A 390 -2.25 -5.86 -15.71
C MET A 390 -2.25 -5.07 -14.39
N ARG A 391 -3.21 -5.33 -13.50
CA ARG A 391 -3.30 -4.71 -12.18
C ARG A 391 -2.05 -4.94 -11.34
N GLN A 392 -1.55 -6.19 -11.29
CA GLN A 392 -0.33 -6.56 -10.58
C GLN A 392 0.90 -5.80 -11.11
N GLU A 393 1.10 -5.79 -12.43
CA GLU A 393 2.28 -5.18 -13.05
C GLU A 393 2.24 -3.64 -12.98
N ILE A 394 1.06 -3.05 -13.17
CA ILE A 394 0.88 -1.59 -13.12
C ILE A 394 1.12 -1.06 -11.71
N PHE A 395 0.60 -1.74 -10.69
CA PHE A 395 0.77 -1.35 -9.28
C PHE A 395 1.96 -2.01 -8.60
N PHE A 396 2.86 -2.64 -9.37
CA PHE A 396 4.07 -3.27 -8.84
C PHE A 396 4.87 -2.29 -7.97
N ALA A 397 5.30 -2.75 -6.79
CA ALA A 397 6.02 -1.99 -5.78
C ALA A 397 5.24 -0.82 -5.13
N GLU A 398 3.93 -0.67 -5.38
CA GLU A 398 3.10 0.42 -4.82
C GLU A 398 2.29 0.00 -3.58
N GLY A 399 2.48 -1.21 -3.06
CA GLY A 399 1.84 -1.73 -1.84
C GLY A 399 0.39 -2.18 -2.04
N ARG A 400 -0.11 -2.23 -3.27
CA ARG A 400 -1.54 -2.47 -3.57
C ARG A 400 -1.93 -3.94 -3.57
N ARG A 401 -0.98 -4.84 -3.83
CA ARG A 401 -1.25 -6.25 -4.14
C ARG A 401 -1.89 -7.04 -3.00
N VAL A 402 -1.56 -6.72 -1.74
CA VAL A 402 -2.14 -7.37 -0.55
C VAL A 402 -3.65 -7.19 -0.48
N ALA A 403 -4.14 -6.01 -0.85
CA ALA A 403 -5.58 -5.73 -0.88
C ALA A 403 -6.29 -6.52 -1.99
N ASP A 404 -5.63 -6.78 -3.12
CA ASP A 404 -6.17 -7.63 -4.19
C ASP A 404 -6.16 -9.12 -3.83
N LEU A 405 -5.27 -9.53 -2.91
CA LEU A 405 -5.23 -10.87 -2.33
C LEU A 405 -6.23 -11.05 -1.17
N GLY A 406 -6.95 -9.99 -0.79
CA GLY A 406 -7.96 -10.02 0.28
C GLY A 406 -7.39 -10.17 1.68
N ILE A 407 -6.08 -9.93 1.89
CA ILE A 407 -5.44 -10.06 3.20
C ILE A 407 -5.67 -8.80 4.03
N LYS A 408 -6.02 -8.96 5.32
CA LYS A 408 -6.14 -7.85 6.27
C LYS A 408 -5.41 -8.14 7.58
N LEU A 409 -4.63 -7.17 8.03
CA LEU A 409 -3.91 -7.13 9.30
C LEU A 409 -4.89 -7.08 10.51
N PRO A 410 -4.47 -7.63 11.66
CA PRO A 410 -5.22 -7.53 12.90
C PRO A 410 -5.06 -6.15 13.57
N VAL A 411 -5.93 -5.87 14.54
CA VAL A 411 -5.72 -4.77 15.52
C VAL A 411 -4.53 -5.12 16.40
N CYS A 412 -3.58 -4.19 16.60
CA CYS A 412 -2.38 -4.47 17.39
C CYS A 412 -2.65 -4.62 18.90
N GLU A 413 -1.68 -5.20 19.63
CA GLU A 413 -1.82 -5.49 21.06
C GLU A 413 -2.12 -4.28 21.95
N VAL A 414 -1.53 -3.13 21.62
CA VAL A 414 -1.70 -1.89 22.39
C VAL A 414 -3.17 -1.46 22.35
N GLU A 415 -3.78 -1.59 21.19
CA GLU A 415 -5.11 -1.07 20.91
C GLU A 415 -6.17 -2.09 21.31
N ALA A 416 -5.84 -3.37 21.19
CA ALA A 416 -6.62 -4.45 21.79
C ALA A 416 -6.69 -4.38 23.32
N ALA A 417 -5.67 -3.82 23.98
CA ALA A 417 -5.70 -3.61 25.42
C ALA A 417 -6.59 -2.43 25.85
N ASN A 418 -6.81 -1.44 24.97
CA ASN A 418 -7.58 -0.24 25.26
C ASN A 418 -9.09 -0.48 25.27
N THR A 419 -9.61 -1.33 24.38
CA THR A 419 -11.06 -1.57 24.28
C THR A 419 -11.45 -3.04 24.05
N PRO A 420 -12.49 -3.56 24.75
CA PRO A 420 -13.04 -4.88 24.48
C PRO A 420 -13.55 -5.08 23.05
N SER A 421 -13.90 -4.00 22.33
CA SER A 421 -14.41 -4.07 20.95
C SER A 421 -13.37 -4.58 19.95
N ALA A 422 -12.08 -4.50 20.27
CA ALA A 422 -10.99 -5.01 19.43
C ALA A 422 -10.88 -6.54 19.40
N LYS A 423 -11.42 -7.24 20.41
CA LYS A 423 -11.23 -8.69 20.60
C LYS A 423 -11.54 -9.56 19.36
N PRO A 424 -12.58 -9.30 18.55
CA PRO A 424 -12.86 -10.08 17.34
C PRO A 424 -11.86 -9.90 16.20
N TYR A 425 -10.98 -8.90 16.29
CA TYR A 425 -10.12 -8.43 15.21
C TYR A 425 -8.63 -8.61 15.51
N MET A 426 -8.28 -9.39 16.53
CA MET A 426 -6.88 -9.67 16.92
C MET A 426 -6.20 -10.76 16.07
N GLU A 427 -6.94 -11.38 15.15
CA GLU A 427 -6.41 -12.35 14.19
C GLU A 427 -6.44 -11.75 12.79
N ALA A 428 -5.34 -11.88 12.05
CA ALA A 428 -5.27 -11.49 10.65
C ALA A 428 -6.32 -12.26 9.83
N LEU A 429 -6.89 -11.59 8.84
CA LEU A 429 -7.72 -12.24 7.83
C LEU A 429 -6.80 -12.60 6.66
N ILE A 430 -6.60 -13.89 6.45
CA ILE A 430 -5.87 -14.43 5.31
C ILE A 430 -6.82 -15.41 4.63
N PRO A 431 -7.26 -15.14 3.38
CA PRO A 431 -8.17 -16.05 2.70
C PRO A 431 -7.57 -17.45 2.57
N SER A 432 -8.40 -18.48 2.75
CA SER A 432 -7.92 -19.87 2.86
C SER A 432 -7.24 -20.43 1.60
N PHE A 433 -7.45 -19.78 0.45
CA PHE A 433 -6.81 -20.13 -0.83
C PHE A 433 -5.43 -19.48 -1.00
N ILE A 434 -4.99 -18.60 -0.10
CA ILE A 434 -3.64 -18.02 -0.12
C ILE A 434 -2.62 -19.08 0.32
N PRO A 435 -1.61 -19.41 -0.53
CA PRO A 435 -0.56 -20.34 -0.15
C PRO A 435 0.26 -19.83 1.04
N LEU A 436 0.44 -20.70 2.05
CA LEU A 436 1.28 -20.41 3.21
C LEU A 436 2.74 -20.83 2.99
N ASN A 437 3.65 -20.44 3.89
CA ASN A 437 5.07 -20.85 3.89
C ASN A 437 5.83 -20.45 2.62
N GLN A 438 5.80 -19.15 2.27
CA GLN A 438 6.45 -18.58 1.08
C GLN A 438 5.96 -19.20 -0.25
N GLY A 439 4.73 -19.69 -0.28
CA GLY A 439 4.19 -20.34 -1.47
C GLY A 439 3.90 -19.35 -2.60
N MET A 440 3.46 -18.14 -2.26
CA MET A 440 2.97 -17.13 -3.21
C MET A 440 4.01 -16.72 -4.27
N ASP A 441 5.28 -16.65 -3.88
CA ASP A 441 6.41 -16.19 -4.69
C ASP A 441 7.43 -17.33 -4.99
N ASP A 442 7.00 -18.58 -4.78
CA ASP A 442 7.83 -19.77 -5.03
C ASP A 442 7.95 -20.08 -6.53
N PHE A 443 9.12 -20.56 -6.94
CA PHE A 443 9.40 -20.95 -8.33
C PHE A 443 10.54 -21.96 -8.42
N THR A 444 10.57 -22.68 -9.54
CA THR A 444 11.69 -23.53 -9.94
C THR A 444 12.42 -22.92 -11.14
N MET A 445 13.73 -23.13 -11.20
CA MET A 445 14.58 -22.64 -12.28
C MET A 445 15.48 -23.77 -12.79
N ASP A 446 15.44 -24.00 -14.10
CA ASP A 446 16.38 -24.86 -14.82
C ASP A 446 17.41 -23.98 -15.54
N GLU A 447 18.62 -23.94 -14.98
CA GLU A 447 19.74 -23.16 -15.51
C GLU A 447 20.29 -23.68 -16.84
N THR A 448 20.01 -24.94 -17.19
CA THR A 448 20.46 -25.56 -18.46
C THR A 448 19.52 -25.18 -19.59
N THR A 449 18.21 -25.30 -19.37
CA THR A 449 17.19 -24.97 -20.39
C THR A 449 16.73 -23.52 -20.34
N LYS A 450 17.21 -22.74 -19.36
CA LYS A 450 16.83 -21.34 -19.13
C LYS A 450 15.32 -21.17 -18.93
N LYS A 451 14.71 -22.09 -18.20
CA LYS A 451 13.27 -22.11 -17.93
C LYS A 451 12.98 -21.85 -16.48
N VAL A 452 12.04 -20.96 -16.20
CA VAL A 452 11.52 -20.69 -14.87
C VAL A 452 10.03 -21.03 -14.84
N THR A 453 9.61 -21.82 -13.85
CA THR A 453 8.20 -22.15 -13.62
C THR A 453 7.79 -21.65 -12.24
N ILE A 454 6.90 -20.66 -12.21
CA ILE A 454 6.29 -20.17 -10.97
C ILE A 454 5.37 -21.24 -10.42
N ARG A 455 5.28 -21.35 -9.08
CA ARG A 455 4.51 -22.41 -8.45
C ARG A 455 3.01 -22.15 -8.47
N TYR A 456 2.59 -20.93 -8.14
CA TYR A 456 1.19 -20.52 -8.13
C TYR A 456 1.02 -19.24 -8.95
N ASN A 457 0.16 -19.30 -9.97
CA ASN A 457 -0.31 -18.10 -10.65
C ASN A 457 -1.39 -17.45 -9.77
N MET A 458 -1.00 -16.52 -8.90
CA MET A 458 -1.93 -15.91 -7.96
C MET A 458 -3.05 -15.11 -8.65
N ASN A 459 -2.86 -14.63 -9.88
CA ASN A 459 -3.94 -14.00 -10.65
C ASN A 459 -5.03 -15.02 -11.01
N LYS A 460 -4.63 -16.24 -11.38
CA LYS A 460 -5.57 -17.34 -11.61
C LYS A 460 -6.27 -17.76 -10.32
N VAL A 461 -5.54 -17.85 -9.21
CA VAL A 461 -6.11 -18.17 -7.88
C VAL A 461 -7.17 -17.14 -7.47
N ILE A 462 -6.94 -15.84 -7.72
CA ILE A 462 -7.94 -14.79 -7.48
C ILE A 462 -9.21 -15.06 -8.31
N VAL A 463 -9.08 -15.32 -9.60
CA VAL A 463 -10.22 -15.57 -10.50
C VAL A 463 -11.00 -16.83 -10.12
N GLU A 464 -10.31 -17.92 -9.77
CA GLU A 464 -10.94 -19.16 -9.29
C GLU A 464 -11.77 -18.94 -8.01
N ASN A 465 -11.47 -17.89 -7.24
CA ASN A 465 -12.14 -17.52 -5.99
C ASN A 465 -12.95 -16.21 -6.09
N LYS A 466 -13.25 -15.73 -7.30
CA LYS A 466 -13.95 -14.45 -7.53
C LYS A 466 -15.35 -14.31 -6.92
N SER A 467 -15.96 -15.43 -6.51
CA SER A 467 -17.26 -15.46 -5.80
C SER A 467 -17.12 -15.45 -4.27
N SER A 468 -15.90 -15.26 -3.77
CA SER A 468 -15.65 -15.05 -2.34
C SER A 468 -15.64 -13.57 -2.01
N GLU A 469 -16.15 -13.22 -0.83
CA GLU A 469 -16.20 -11.83 -0.33
C GLU A 469 -14.83 -11.14 -0.18
N TYR A 470 -13.73 -11.86 -0.36
CA TYR A 470 -12.37 -11.39 -0.11
C TYR A 470 -11.69 -10.78 -1.34
N VAL A 471 -12.09 -11.19 -2.54
CA VAL A 471 -11.42 -10.83 -3.81
C VAL A 471 -12.45 -10.53 -4.89
N VAL A 472 -12.01 -9.83 -5.94
CA VAL A 472 -12.84 -9.45 -7.10
C VAL A 472 -14.18 -8.81 -6.68
N PRO A 473 -14.15 -7.60 -6.09
CA PRO A 473 -15.29 -7.03 -5.36
C PRO A 473 -16.63 -6.97 -6.12
N PHE A 474 -16.64 -6.87 -7.45
CA PHE A 474 -17.87 -6.77 -8.25
C PHE A 474 -18.53 -8.11 -8.58
N PHE A 475 -17.91 -9.24 -8.21
CA PHE A 475 -18.43 -10.58 -8.50
C PHE A 475 -19.18 -11.25 -7.33
N ASN A 476 -19.52 -10.45 -6.29
CA ASN A 476 -20.14 -10.91 -5.04
C ASN A 476 -21.54 -10.35 -4.78
#